data_AF-J3AJB8-F1
#
_entry.id   AF-J3AJB8-F1
#
_cell.length_a   1.000
_cell.length_b   1.000
_cell.length_c   1.000
_cell.angle_alpha   90.00
_cell.angle_beta   90.00
_cell.angle_gamma   90.00
#
_symmetry.space_group_name_H-M   'P 1'
#
loop_
_entity.id
_entity.type
_entity.pdbx_description
1 polymer ?
#
loop_
_entity_poly.entity_id
_entity_poly.type
_entity_poly.pdbx_seq_one_letter_code
_entity_poly.pdbx_strand_id
1 'polypeptide(L)'
;MKATTMPRLAMIAVAAASLGLAACNDPADDATEKAADAVEAQSDAASDALEQRADMTSGTPSEALENQADAVEKAGEAKADALENKADKIEDQH
;
A
#
# COMPACT_ATOMS: atom_id res chain seq x y z
N MET A 1 -28.33 -16.67 -14.22
CA MET A 1 -27.71 -16.61 -12.88
C MET A 1 -26.21 -16.45 -13.09
N LYS A 2 -25.70 -15.22 -12.98
CA LYS A 2 -24.25 -14.93 -13.07
C LYS A 2 -23.76 -14.89 -11.65
N ALA A 3 -23.21 -16.03 -11.22
CA ALA A 3 -22.57 -16.18 -9.92
C ALA A 3 -21.22 -15.45 -9.94
N THR A 4 -20.78 -15.04 -8.75
CA THR A 4 -19.43 -14.56 -8.39
C THR A 4 -19.00 -13.20 -8.93
N THR A 5 -19.69 -12.13 -8.51
CA THR A 5 -19.01 -10.89 -8.10
C THR A 5 -18.89 -10.93 -6.58
N MET A 6 -17.82 -11.58 -6.10
CA MET A 6 -17.44 -11.47 -4.69
C MET A 6 -17.03 -10.01 -4.42
N PRO A 7 -17.60 -9.32 -3.41
CA PRO A 7 -16.94 -8.15 -2.87
C PRO A 7 -15.73 -8.68 -2.12
N ARG A 8 -14.56 -8.61 -2.75
CA ARG A 8 -13.31 -8.79 -2.02
C ARG A 8 -13.15 -7.55 -1.16
N LEU A 9 -13.78 -7.61 0.01
CA LEU A 9 -13.32 -6.93 1.22
C LEU A 9 -11.83 -7.30 1.36
N ALA A 10 -10.97 -6.48 0.75
CA ALA A 10 -9.55 -6.51 1.01
C ALA A 10 -9.39 -6.06 2.46
N MET A 11 -9.13 -7.05 3.30
CA MET A 11 -8.70 -6.87 4.67
C MET A 11 -7.41 -6.06 4.66
N ILE A 12 -7.49 -4.78 5.00
CA ILE A 12 -6.32 -4.01 5.43
C ILE A 12 -6.07 -4.43 6.88
N ALA A 13 -5.28 -5.49 7.04
CA ALA A 13 -4.83 -5.96 8.34
C ALA A 13 -3.62 -5.11 8.76
N VAL A 14 -3.89 -4.11 9.60
CA VAL A 14 -2.89 -3.36 10.38
C VAL A 14 -2.01 -4.33 11.18
N ALA A 15 -0.69 -4.25 11.02
CA ALA A 15 0.24 -4.90 11.96
C ALA A 15 1.65 -4.27 12.01
N ALA A 16 1.79 -2.94 12.07
CA ALA A 16 3.03 -2.31 12.53
C ALA A 16 3.01 -2.14 14.06
N ALA A 17 2.99 -3.26 14.79
CA ALA A 17 3.14 -3.21 16.24
C ALA A 17 3.77 -4.51 16.74
N SER A 18 5.11 -4.54 16.87
CA SER A 18 5.82 -5.16 18.02
C SER A 18 7.30 -5.52 17.75
N LEU A 19 8.19 -4.54 17.54
CA LEU A 19 9.63 -4.81 17.67
C LEU A 19 10.31 -3.78 18.60
N GLY A 20 10.57 -4.23 19.82
CA GLY A 20 11.80 -3.88 20.55
C GLY A 20 11.90 -2.52 21.23
N LEU A 21 11.25 -2.36 22.38
CA LEU A 21 11.31 -1.24 23.36
C LEU A 21 12.72 -0.75 23.81
N ALA A 22 13.83 -1.19 23.21
CA ALA A 22 15.19 -0.72 23.50
C ALA A 22 15.95 -0.13 22.28
N ALA A 23 15.43 -0.27 21.04
CA ALA A 23 16.03 0.30 19.82
C ALA A 23 15.24 1.50 19.24
N CYS A 24 13.97 1.68 19.63
CA CYS A 24 13.01 2.68 19.10
C CYS A 24 13.30 4.18 19.42
N ASN A 25 14.55 4.64 19.47
CA ASN A 25 14.84 6.08 19.58
C ASN A 25 15.74 6.59 18.46
N ASP A 26 15.78 5.92 17.31
CA ASP A 26 16.38 6.53 16.12
C ASP A 26 15.31 7.27 15.30
N PRO A 27 15.25 8.62 15.37
CA PRO A 27 14.27 9.38 14.60
C PRO A 27 14.43 9.25 13.07
N ALA A 28 15.55 8.69 12.57
CA ALA A 28 15.71 8.42 11.14
C ALA A 28 14.97 7.15 10.69
N ASP A 29 14.87 6.15 11.57
CA ASP A 29 14.10 4.92 11.37
C ASP A 29 12.59 5.24 11.34
N ASP A 30 12.13 5.89 12.41
CA ASP A 30 10.76 6.39 12.61
C ASP A 30 10.27 7.30 11.45
N ALA A 31 11.18 8.06 10.82
CA ALA A 31 10.87 8.91 9.68
C ALA A 31 10.81 8.13 8.36
N THR A 32 11.57 7.05 8.25
CA THR A 32 11.59 6.19 7.05
C THR A 32 10.35 5.30 7.02
N GLU A 33 9.96 4.71 8.16
CA GLU A 33 8.70 3.97 8.30
C GLU A 33 7.49 4.85 7.96
N LYS A 34 7.39 6.05 8.57
CA LYS A 34 6.30 6.99 8.25
C LYS A 34 6.26 7.42 6.78
N ALA A 35 7.41 7.42 6.11
CA ALA A 35 7.47 7.69 4.69
C ALA A 35 6.96 6.50 3.86
N ALA A 36 7.18 5.26 4.31
CA ALA A 36 6.60 4.06 3.70
C ALA A 36 5.08 4.08 3.84
N ASP A 37 4.57 4.25 5.07
CA ASP A 37 3.12 4.38 5.35
C ASP A 37 2.46 5.44 4.48
N ALA A 38 3.09 6.61 4.35
CA ALA A 38 2.56 7.71 3.56
C ALA A 38 2.53 7.42 2.05
N VAL A 39 3.43 6.56 1.56
CA VAL A 39 3.47 6.11 0.17
C VAL A 39 2.37 5.07 -0.08
N GLU A 40 2.19 4.11 0.82
CA GLU A 40 1.09 3.13 0.73
C GLU A 40 -0.25 3.85 0.73
N ALA A 41 -0.52 4.68 1.76
CA ALA A 41 -1.78 5.39 1.88
C ALA A 41 -2.11 6.30 0.68
N GLN A 42 -1.09 6.92 0.05
CA GLN A 42 -1.29 7.70 -1.16
C GLN A 42 -1.60 6.85 -2.39
N SER A 43 -0.94 5.70 -2.50
CA SER A 43 -1.11 4.78 -3.63
C SER A 43 -2.46 4.09 -3.54
N ASP A 44 -2.87 3.66 -2.35
CA ASP A 44 -4.20 3.13 -2.06
C ASP A 44 -5.29 4.15 -2.41
N ALA A 45 -5.19 5.38 -1.90
CA ALA A 45 -6.18 6.41 -2.18
C ALA A 45 -6.28 6.75 -3.68
N ALA A 46 -5.18 6.66 -4.42
CA ALA A 46 -5.15 6.84 -5.86
C ALA A 46 -5.75 5.63 -6.61
N SER A 47 -5.45 4.41 -6.15
CA SER A 47 -6.01 3.16 -6.65
C SER A 47 -7.54 3.15 -6.46
N ASP A 48 -8.02 3.40 -5.25
CA ASP A 48 -9.44 3.51 -4.90
C ASP A 48 -10.19 4.51 -5.80
N ALA A 49 -9.55 5.64 -6.11
CA ALA A 49 -10.15 6.66 -6.97
C ALA A 49 -10.26 6.20 -8.44
N LEU A 50 -9.35 5.34 -8.90
CA LEU A 50 -9.38 4.73 -10.22
C LEU A 50 -10.42 3.60 -10.28
N GLU A 51 -10.50 2.77 -9.25
CA GLU A 51 -11.50 1.72 -9.10
C GLU A 51 -12.92 2.29 -9.05
N GLN A 52 -13.17 3.34 -8.26
CA GLN A 52 -14.47 4.00 -8.24
C GLN A 52 -14.88 4.55 -9.63
N ARG A 53 -13.91 4.98 -10.45
CA ARG A 53 -14.19 5.41 -11.82
C ARG A 53 -14.47 4.23 -12.75
N ALA A 54 -13.77 3.12 -12.54
CA ALA A 54 -14.01 1.87 -13.26
C ALA A 54 -15.44 1.37 -12.99
N ASP A 55 -15.87 1.36 -11.72
CA ASP A 55 -17.22 0.97 -11.29
C ASP A 55 -18.34 1.81 -11.91
N MET A 56 -18.08 3.09 -12.19
CA MET A 56 -19.03 3.98 -12.88
C MET A 56 -19.09 3.76 -14.39
N THR A 57 -18.20 2.93 -14.94
CA THR A 57 -18.03 2.66 -16.37
C THR A 57 -18.18 1.16 -16.65
N SER A 58 -18.24 0.76 -17.93
CA SER A 58 -18.29 -0.66 -18.29
C SER A 58 -17.52 -0.95 -19.58
N GLY A 59 -17.15 -2.21 -19.77
CA GLY A 59 -16.37 -2.66 -20.93
C GLY A 59 -14.90 -2.27 -20.85
N THR A 60 -14.23 -2.20 -22.01
CA THR A 60 -12.79 -1.93 -22.13
C THR A 60 -12.29 -0.73 -21.32
N PRO A 61 -13.03 0.39 -21.18
CA PRO A 61 -12.58 1.49 -20.34
C PRO A 61 -12.56 1.18 -18.83
N SER A 62 -13.43 0.29 -18.34
CA SER A 62 -13.38 -0.20 -16.94
C SER A 62 -12.10 -0.99 -16.71
N GLU A 63 -11.83 -1.96 -17.58
CA GLU A 63 -10.62 -2.79 -17.52
C GLU A 63 -9.34 -1.93 -17.59
N ALA A 64 -9.33 -0.87 -18.40
CA ALA A 64 -8.19 0.04 -18.48
C ALA A 64 -7.98 0.86 -17.20
N LEU A 65 -9.05 1.17 -16.46
CA LEU A 65 -8.98 1.87 -15.18
C LEU A 65 -8.56 0.93 -14.05
N GLU A 66 -9.09 -0.30 -14.02
CA GLU A 66 -8.66 -1.36 -13.10
C GLU A 66 -7.16 -1.66 -13.28
N ASN A 67 -6.68 -1.86 -14.51
CA ASN A 67 -5.26 -2.07 -14.78
C ASN A 67 -4.37 -0.88 -14.36
N GLN A 68 -4.90 0.34 -14.37
CA GLN A 68 -4.18 1.51 -13.87
C GLN A 68 -4.15 1.55 -12.33
N ALA A 69 -5.24 1.16 -11.68
CA ALA A 69 -5.33 1.03 -10.22
C ALA A 69 -4.28 0.02 -9.72
N ASP A 70 -4.26 -1.19 -10.28
CA ASP A 70 -3.27 -2.24 -9.99
C ASP A 70 -1.82 -1.74 -10.17
N ALA A 71 -1.57 -0.96 -11.23
CA ALA A 71 -0.24 -0.42 -11.51
C ALA A 71 0.19 0.64 -10.48
N VAL A 72 -0.75 1.42 -9.95
CA VAL A 72 -0.50 2.42 -8.91
C VAL A 72 -0.24 1.75 -7.58
N GLU A 73 -1.08 0.79 -7.17
CA GLU A 73 -0.90 0.00 -5.95
C GLU A 73 0.48 -0.68 -5.94
N LYS A 74 0.79 -1.44 -6.99
CA LYS A 74 2.08 -2.13 -7.11
C LYS A 74 3.29 -1.19 -7.09
N ALA A 75 3.17 0.01 -7.68
CA ALA A 75 4.25 1.00 -7.64
C ALA A 75 4.41 1.62 -6.25
N GLY A 76 3.30 1.77 -5.51
CA GLY A 76 3.25 2.17 -4.12
C GLY A 76 3.94 1.17 -3.22
N GLU A 77 3.46 -0.09 -3.24
CA GLU A 77 4.03 -1.22 -2.49
C GLU A 77 5.54 -1.34 -2.73
N ALA A 78 5.98 -1.38 -3.99
CA ALA A 78 7.41 -1.53 -4.30
C ALA A 78 8.27 -0.38 -3.75
N LYS A 79 7.69 0.81 -3.58
CA LYS A 79 8.38 1.96 -2.99
C LYS A 79 8.32 1.94 -1.46
N ALA A 80 7.20 1.52 -0.88
CA ALA A 80 7.06 1.30 0.56
C ALA A 80 8.03 0.20 1.03
N ASP A 81 8.03 -0.95 0.37
CA ASP A 81 8.98 -2.04 0.58
C ASP A 81 10.43 -1.53 0.56
N ALA A 82 10.79 -0.68 -0.40
CA ALA A 82 12.15 -0.14 -0.51
C ALA A 82 12.52 0.79 0.66
N LEU A 83 11.54 1.46 1.26
CA LEU A 83 11.69 2.31 2.44
C LEU A 83 11.77 1.45 3.71
N GLU A 84 10.89 0.46 3.87
CA GLU A 84 10.94 -0.51 4.98
C GLU A 84 12.27 -1.27 4.99
N ASN A 85 12.69 -1.85 3.86
CA ASN A 85 13.99 -2.52 3.74
C ASN A 85 15.19 -1.59 4.05
N LYS A 86 14.98 -0.27 3.98
CA LYS A 86 16.00 0.71 4.36
C LYS A 86 15.94 1.01 5.86
N ALA A 87 14.74 1.10 6.44
CA ALA A 87 14.50 1.20 7.88
C ALA A 87 15.11 -0.01 8.61
N ASP A 88 14.76 -1.23 8.19
CA ASP A 88 15.32 -2.48 8.72
C ASP A 88 16.85 -2.51 8.71
N LYS A 89 17.47 -2.04 7.61
CA LYS A 89 18.95 -1.98 7.52
C LYS A 89 19.56 -0.97 8.48
N ILE A 90 18.84 0.10 8.82
CA ILE A 90 19.28 1.08 9.81
C ILE A 90 19.15 0.45 11.19
N GLU A 91 18.03 -0.22 11.49
CA GLU A 91 17.81 -0.95 12.74
C GLU A 91 18.90 -2.01 12.97
N ASP A 92 19.18 -2.86 11.96
CA ASP A 92 20.21 -3.91 12.02
C ASP A 92 21.65 -3.39 12.25
N GLN A 93 21.90 -2.10 12.01
CA GLN A 93 23.21 -1.47 12.16
C GLN A 93 23.45 -0.87 13.57
N HIS A 94 22.44 -0.85 14.44
CA HIS A 94 22.48 -0.24 15.77
C HIS A 94 22.34 -1.26 16.90
#